data_AF-A0A0F3NXH5-F1
#
_entry.id   AF-A0A0F3NXH5-F1
#
_cell.length_a   1.000
_cell.length_b   1.000
_cell.length_c   1.000
_cell.angle_alpha   90.00
_cell.angle_beta   90.00
_cell.angle_gamma   90.00
#
_symmetry.space_group_name_H-M   'P 1'
#
loop_
_entity.id
_entity.type
_entity.pdbx_description
1 polymer ?
#
loop_
_entity_poly.entity_id
_entity_poly.type
_entity_poly.pdbx_seq_one_letter_code
_entity_poly.pdbx_strand_id
1 'polypeptide(L)'
;GDRIIFQTNDKDLQIQNSEFATLVSIDENKFVAKTDTGNEVSFDLNKISFKHGYATTVCNPQTAVKKDVYVLHNDGVGIESSNISMIGNAEQVRLYYNMQSTKNVANLIEQLSTAKTDSINSKEENNDVQANEVRQYQSAQNYRKNDYYSNSEEDLQKLKDAIAYRADTIACDLLGDPNKRLSTYGKILWGDTGKIQVTTEGKYAGKWYDFSTGQKGDLLSLARRERGYSFFEAIEYLKSMVGMSNVRQQYPRYATTNNDSQQYTQESESVKIAKVQNLYERSNRIHSYEIDTSPSAEVEIVKKYLENRGITFDKSTASSDLKGSILFDTQTRENYPAFTAFARNSKGEITVVQTVYLNLAGDKANISINRRSFGKISGSFITIAKRNANDPNITIIAEGAETALSLQQSGIKDNIIASAGISNLRNYSPFPGEKIIIAADNDSKNSITNNTVIKAAKTLEMKGAITCIVKPPENGDFNNLLQSC
;
A
#
# COMPACT_ATOMS: atom_id res chain seq x y z
N GLY A 1 19.73 9.58 -20.84
CA GLY A 1 18.91 10.79 -20.87
C GLY A 1 17.44 10.42 -20.88
N ASP A 2 16.59 11.33 -21.34
CA ASP A 2 15.13 11.20 -21.30
C ASP A 2 14.62 10.20 -22.35
N ARG A 3 13.47 9.57 -22.07
CA ARG A 3 12.89 8.53 -22.92
C ARG A 3 11.91 9.13 -23.91
N ILE A 4 12.04 8.76 -25.19
CA ILE A 4 11.15 9.22 -26.26
C ILE A 4 10.61 8.06 -27.09
N ILE A 5 9.50 8.30 -27.76
CA ILE A 5 8.92 7.43 -28.80
C ILE A 5 8.68 8.26 -30.05
N PHE A 6 9.17 7.79 -31.19
CA PHE A 6 8.96 8.46 -32.47
C PHE A 6 7.50 8.28 -32.93
N GLN A 7 6.92 9.33 -33.50
CA GLN A 7 5.56 9.33 -34.05
C GLN A 7 5.53 9.37 -35.58
N THR A 8 6.70 9.28 -36.20
CA THR A 8 6.90 9.43 -37.65
C THR A 8 7.86 8.35 -38.13
N ASN A 9 7.79 8.02 -39.43
CA ASN A 9 8.78 7.20 -40.10
C ASN A 9 9.68 8.12 -40.93
N ASP A 10 10.99 7.94 -40.83
CA ASP A 10 11.96 8.61 -41.70
C ASP A 10 13.00 7.58 -42.13
N LYS A 11 13.01 7.24 -43.42
CA LYS A 11 13.88 6.18 -43.95
C LYS A 11 15.35 6.60 -43.98
N ASP A 12 15.62 7.88 -44.22
CA ASP A 12 16.98 8.38 -44.37
C ASP A 12 17.68 8.44 -43.01
N LEU A 13 16.92 8.79 -41.97
CA LEU A 13 17.38 8.79 -40.58
C LEU A 13 17.21 7.44 -39.88
N GLN A 14 16.67 6.43 -40.57
CA GLN A 14 16.37 5.10 -40.01
C GLN A 14 15.46 5.16 -38.78
N ILE A 15 14.53 6.11 -38.75
CA ILE A 15 13.53 6.29 -37.69
C ILE A 15 12.27 5.51 -38.06
N GLN A 16 11.80 4.68 -37.14
CA GLN A 16 10.50 4.01 -37.27
C GLN A 16 9.47 4.59 -36.31
N ASN A 17 8.22 4.69 -36.78
CA ASN A 17 7.10 5.07 -35.96
C ASN A 17 6.89 4.03 -34.84
N SER A 18 6.59 4.51 -33.64
CA SER A 18 6.47 3.71 -32.42
C SER A 18 7.76 3.04 -31.96
N GLU A 19 8.93 3.43 -32.48
CA GLU A 19 10.23 3.02 -31.97
C GLU A 19 10.64 3.87 -30.75
N PHE A 20 11.16 3.21 -29.72
CA PHE A 20 11.66 3.88 -28.52
C PHE A 20 13.13 4.24 -28.66
N ALA A 21 13.48 5.40 -28.11
CA ALA A 21 14.86 5.87 -28.05
C ALA A 21 15.13 6.62 -26.75
N THR A 22 16.40 6.70 -26.38
CA THR A 22 16.88 7.50 -25.24
C THR A 22 17.64 8.70 -25.76
N LEU A 23 17.24 9.90 -25.37
CA LEU A 23 17.98 11.12 -25.66
C LEU A 23 19.36 11.07 -25.01
N VAL A 24 20.39 11.32 -25.82
CA VAL A 24 21.80 11.31 -25.45
C VAL A 24 22.32 12.74 -25.34
N SER A 25 21.99 13.61 -26.30
CA SER A 25 22.32 15.02 -26.26
C SER A 25 21.23 15.88 -26.90
N ILE A 26 21.15 17.13 -26.45
CA ILE A 26 20.21 18.15 -26.90
C ILE A 26 21.00 19.42 -27.15
N ASP A 27 20.85 19.99 -28.34
CA ASP A 27 21.38 21.28 -28.75
C ASP A 27 20.24 22.13 -29.33
N GLU A 28 20.47 23.43 -29.56
CA GLU A 28 19.43 24.41 -29.94
C GLU A 28 18.55 23.96 -31.12
N ASN A 29 19.12 23.25 -32.10
CA ASN A 29 18.40 22.78 -33.30
C ASN A 29 18.53 21.28 -33.57
N LYS A 30 19.17 20.52 -32.68
CA LYS A 30 19.58 19.15 -32.99
C LYS A 30 19.51 18.25 -31.77
N PHE A 31 18.80 17.15 -31.92
CA PHE A 31 18.64 16.12 -30.92
C PHE A 31 19.44 14.91 -31.35
N VAL A 32 20.06 14.21 -30.40
CA VAL A 32 20.69 12.91 -30.63
C VAL A 32 20.02 11.92 -29.70
N ALA A 33 19.46 10.86 -30.28
CA ALA A 33 18.82 9.77 -29.55
C ALA A 33 19.44 8.44 -29.94
N LYS A 34 19.56 7.54 -28.96
CA LYS A 34 19.95 6.16 -29.20
C LYS A 34 18.70 5.28 -29.16
N THR A 35 18.35 4.63 -30.27
CA THR A 35 17.25 3.68 -30.35
C THR A 35 17.54 2.42 -29.55
N ASP A 36 16.51 1.67 -29.19
CA ASP A 36 16.66 0.39 -28.49
C ASP A 36 17.33 -0.69 -29.33
N THR A 37 17.21 -0.57 -30.65
CA THR A 37 17.92 -1.39 -31.63
C THR A 37 19.41 -1.05 -31.69
N GLY A 38 19.85 0.01 -31.01
CA GLY A 38 21.25 0.40 -30.81
C GLY A 38 21.74 1.50 -31.75
N ASN A 39 20.91 1.99 -32.66
CA ASN A 39 21.26 3.03 -33.62
C ASN A 39 21.30 4.40 -32.95
N GLU A 40 22.30 5.21 -33.29
CA GLU A 40 22.34 6.62 -32.90
C GLU A 40 21.77 7.46 -34.03
N VAL A 41 20.70 8.21 -33.72
CA VAL A 41 19.95 9.00 -34.69
C VAL A 41 19.98 10.45 -34.28
N SER A 42 20.25 11.33 -35.24
CA SER A 42 20.22 12.74 -35.02
C SER A 42 19.19 13.45 -35.90
N PHE A 43 18.36 14.28 -35.26
CA PHE A 43 17.20 14.88 -35.91
C PHE A 43 16.89 16.29 -35.40
N ASP A 44 16.13 17.03 -36.20
CA ASP A 44 15.63 18.38 -35.91
C ASP A 44 14.20 18.30 -35.35
N LEU A 45 13.93 19.06 -34.28
CA LEU A 45 12.62 19.17 -33.63
C LEU A 45 11.50 19.55 -34.60
N ASN A 46 11.81 20.36 -35.62
CA ASN A 46 10.82 20.85 -36.57
C ASN A 46 10.47 19.82 -37.66
N LYS A 47 11.26 18.74 -37.79
CA LYS A 47 11.11 17.74 -38.85
C LYS A 47 10.60 16.40 -38.32
N ILE A 48 11.02 16.01 -37.12
CA ILE A 48 10.71 14.70 -36.55
C ILE A 48 9.80 14.87 -35.33
N SER A 49 8.60 14.30 -35.42
CA SER A 49 7.65 14.28 -34.30
C SER A 49 7.94 13.12 -33.36
N PHE A 50 8.05 13.41 -32.07
CA PHE A 50 8.19 12.43 -31.00
C PHE A 50 7.40 12.86 -29.76
N LYS A 51 7.20 11.92 -28.83
CA LYS A 51 6.65 12.18 -27.49
C LYS A 51 7.52 11.52 -26.44
N HIS A 52 7.28 11.82 -25.17
CA HIS A 52 7.89 11.06 -24.09
C HIS A 52 7.51 9.57 -24.18
N GLY A 53 8.51 8.71 -24.15
CA GLY A 53 8.41 7.26 -24.35
C GLY A 53 8.31 6.46 -23.06
N TYR A 54 7.59 6.96 -22.06
CA TYR A 54 7.42 6.24 -20.79
C TYR A 54 6.18 5.33 -20.77
N ALA A 55 5.20 5.59 -21.62
CA ALA A 55 4.01 4.77 -21.80
C ALA A 55 3.51 4.91 -23.24
N THR A 56 2.93 3.84 -23.79
CA THR A 56 2.30 3.86 -25.12
C THR A 56 1.04 3.01 -25.11
N THR A 57 0.08 3.37 -25.95
CA THR A 57 -1.14 2.58 -26.22
C THR A 57 -0.91 1.52 -27.29
N VAL A 58 0.09 1.70 -28.16
CA VAL A 58 0.50 0.75 -29.21
C VAL A 58 2.03 0.71 -29.28
N CYS A 59 2.62 -0.48 -29.25
CA CYS A 59 4.06 -0.70 -29.37
C CYS A 59 4.31 -1.62 -30.56
N ASN A 60 5.27 -1.28 -31.40
CA ASN A 60 5.69 -2.18 -32.46
C ASN A 60 6.38 -3.41 -31.81
N PRO A 61 5.87 -4.65 -31.99
CA PRO A 61 6.43 -5.85 -31.38
C PRO A 61 7.84 -6.19 -31.90
N GLN A 62 8.22 -5.66 -33.07
CA GLN A 62 9.51 -5.94 -33.70
C GLN A 62 10.67 -5.12 -33.11
N THR A 63 10.39 -4.00 -32.44
CA THR A 63 11.42 -3.02 -32.06
C THR A 63 11.76 -3.01 -30.57
N ALA A 64 11.20 -3.93 -29.77
CA ALA A 64 11.29 -3.83 -28.31
C ALA A 64 11.66 -5.15 -27.64
N VAL A 65 12.95 -5.33 -27.37
CA VAL A 65 13.42 -6.28 -26.35
C VAL A 65 13.15 -5.62 -24.99
N LYS A 66 12.11 -6.07 -24.28
CA LYS A 66 11.69 -5.44 -23.02
C LYS A 66 11.96 -6.37 -21.84
N LYS A 67 12.74 -5.91 -20.87
CA LYS A 67 13.00 -6.65 -19.63
C LYS A 67 11.75 -6.73 -18.75
N ASP A 68 11.15 -5.57 -18.45
CA ASP A 68 9.94 -5.46 -17.65
C ASP A 68 8.85 -4.71 -18.41
N VAL A 69 7.66 -5.29 -18.55
CA VAL A 69 6.48 -4.68 -19.19
C VAL A 69 5.38 -4.46 -18.17
N TYR A 70 4.86 -3.23 -18.12
CA TYR A 70 3.75 -2.84 -17.26
C TYR A 70 2.54 -2.52 -18.14
N VAL A 71 1.43 -3.23 -17.95
CA VAL A 71 0.21 -3.08 -18.76
C VAL A 71 -0.91 -2.56 -17.87
N LEU A 72 -1.65 -1.54 -18.33
CA LEU A 72 -2.84 -1.04 -17.64
C LEU A 72 -4.08 -1.34 -18.50
N HIS A 73 -4.98 -2.17 -17.98
CA HIS A 73 -6.26 -2.56 -18.57
C HIS A 73 -7.41 -1.69 -18.03
N ASN A 74 -8.32 -1.30 -18.92
CA ASN A 74 -9.52 -0.55 -18.60
C ASN A 74 -10.69 -1.03 -19.51
N ASP A 75 -11.92 -0.90 -19.04
CA ASP A 75 -13.11 -1.40 -19.75
C ASP A 75 -13.31 -0.67 -21.09
N GLY A 76 -13.59 -1.42 -22.15
CA GLY A 76 -13.67 -0.94 -23.54
C GLY A 76 -12.50 -1.33 -24.47
N VAL A 77 -11.47 -2.01 -23.96
CA VAL A 77 -10.34 -2.52 -24.75
C VAL A 77 -10.51 -4.03 -24.91
N GLY A 78 -11.07 -4.47 -26.05
CA GLY A 78 -11.17 -5.89 -26.41
C GLY A 78 -9.81 -6.46 -26.83
N ILE A 79 -9.63 -7.79 -26.81
CA ILE A 79 -8.35 -8.48 -27.12
C ILE A 79 -7.70 -8.00 -28.43
N GLU A 80 -8.49 -7.58 -29.42
CA GLU A 80 -7.98 -7.03 -30.69
C GLU A 80 -7.28 -5.67 -30.56
N SER A 81 -7.56 -4.94 -29.48
CA SER A 81 -6.89 -3.69 -29.07
C SER A 81 -6.01 -3.85 -27.82
N SER A 82 -6.18 -4.93 -27.06
CA SER A 82 -5.45 -5.20 -25.83
C SER A 82 -4.15 -5.93 -26.13
N ASN A 83 -3.10 -5.17 -26.42
CA ASN A 83 -1.73 -5.30 -25.88
C ASN A 83 -0.99 -6.66 -25.85
N ILE A 84 -1.61 -7.82 -26.14
CA ILE A 84 -1.05 -9.16 -25.92
C ILE A 84 -0.15 -9.57 -27.08
N SER A 85 -0.49 -9.19 -28.32
CA SER A 85 0.42 -9.31 -29.48
C SER A 85 1.71 -8.49 -29.30
N MET A 86 1.70 -7.48 -28.42
CA MET A 86 2.82 -6.57 -28.15
C MET A 86 3.77 -7.04 -27.05
N ILE A 87 3.51 -8.20 -26.44
CA ILE A 87 4.29 -8.77 -25.32
C ILE A 87 5.32 -9.80 -25.81
N GLY A 88 5.39 -10.05 -27.12
CA GLY A 88 6.03 -11.21 -27.74
C GLY A 88 7.51 -11.48 -27.44
N ASN A 89 8.21 -10.66 -26.65
CA ASN A 89 9.58 -10.91 -26.19
C ASN A 89 9.90 -10.33 -24.78
N ALA A 90 8.90 -10.23 -23.88
CA ALA A 90 9.13 -9.68 -22.53
C ALA A 90 9.59 -10.74 -21.51
N GLU A 91 10.62 -10.46 -20.69
CA GLU A 91 11.04 -11.37 -19.59
C GLU A 91 10.02 -11.38 -18.43
N GLN A 92 9.44 -10.23 -18.09
CA GLN A 92 8.41 -10.09 -17.06
C GLN A 92 7.27 -9.15 -17.49
N VAL A 93 6.05 -9.52 -17.11
CA VAL A 93 4.83 -8.76 -17.41
C VAL A 93 4.03 -8.56 -16.14
N ARG A 94 3.71 -7.29 -15.83
CA ARG A 94 2.85 -6.89 -14.72
C ARG A 94 1.58 -6.22 -15.25
N LEU A 95 0.45 -6.85 -15.04
CA LEU A 95 -0.86 -6.35 -15.49
C LEU A 95 -1.58 -5.60 -14.36
N TYR A 96 -2.11 -4.43 -14.66
CA TYR A 96 -2.91 -3.60 -13.77
C TYR A 96 -4.30 -3.39 -14.34
N TYR A 97 -5.33 -3.35 -13.50
CA TYR A 97 -6.71 -3.08 -13.95
C TYR A 97 -7.43 -2.11 -13.01
N ASN A 98 -8.40 -1.36 -13.55
CA ASN A 98 -9.22 -0.40 -12.80
C ASN A 98 -10.46 -1.07 -12.19
N MET A 99 -10.69 -0.83 -10.90
CA MET A 99 -11.83 -1.36 -10.13
C MET A 99 -13.21 -0.82 -10.54
N GLN A 100 -13.27 0.39 -11.11
CA GLN A 100 -14.55 0.97 -11.55
C GLN A 100 -15.12 0.21 -12.74
N SER A 101 -14.23 -0.25 -13.59
CA SER A 101 -14.50 -0.79 -14.91
C SER A 101 -14.33 -2.32 -14.95
N THR A 102 -13.48 -2.85 -14.08
CA THR A 102 -13.19 -4.28 -13.96
C THR A 102 -13.25 -4.67 -12.48
N LYS A 103 -14.39 -5.24 -12.08
CA LYS A 103 -14.77 -5.38 -10.66
C LYS A 103 -13.84 -6.28 -9.85
N ASN A 104 -13.28 -7.31 -10.50
CA ASN A 104 -12.40 -8.29 -9.89
C ASN A 104 -11.64 -9.06 -10.98
N VAL A 105 -10.72 -9.93 -10.58
CA VAL A 105 -9.93 -10.75 -11.50
C VAL A 105 -10.81 -11.69 -12.36
N ALA A 106 -11.94 -12.18 -11.84
CA ALA A 106 -12.85 -13.01 -12.63
C ALA A 106 -13.51 -12.22 -13.76
N ASN A 107 -13.94 -10.99 -13.49
CA ASN A 107 -14.47 -10.05 -14.47
C ASN A 107 -13.39 -9.60 -15.47
N LEU A 108 -12.13 -9.46 -15.02
CA LEU A 108 -10.99 -9.25 -15.92
C LEU A 108 -10.78 -10.45 -16.86
N ILE A 109 -10.79 -11.67 -16.31
CA ILE A 109 -10.68 -12.91 -17.10
C ILE A 109 -11.83 -12.99 -18.09
N GLU A 110 -13.06 -12.67 -17.69
CA GLU A 110 -14.24 -12.63 -18.54
C GLU A 110 -14.09 -11.58 -19.66
N GLN A 111 -13.70 -10.34 -19.36
CA GLN A 111 -13.42 -9.27 -20.34
C GLN A 111 -12.32 -9.66 -21.33
N LEU A 112 -11.28 -10.35 -20.85
CA LEU A 112 -10.18 -10.88 -21.67
C LEU A 112 -10.50 -12.22 -22.35
N SER A 113 -11.64 -12.85 -22.08
CA SER A 113 -12.05 -14.13 -22.69
C SER A 113 -13.21 -13.98 -23.67
N THR A 114 -14.09 -13.01 -23.44
CA THR A 114 -15.27 -12.73 -24.29
C THR A 114 -14.92 -12.13 -25.65
N ALA A 115 -13.73 -11.56 -25.81
CA ALA A 115 -13.26 -11.09 -27.12
C ALA A 115 -12.63 -12.21 -27.98
N LYS A 116 -12.60 -13.47 -27.52
CA LYS A 116 -12.08 -14.62 -28.29
C LYS A 116 -13.12 -15.25 -29.23
N THR A 117 -14.40 -14.92 -29.09
CA THR A 117 -15.47 -15.59 -29.83
C THR A 117 -15.81 -14.97 -31.18
N ASP A 118 -15.37 -13.74 -31.48
CA ASP A 118 -15.74 -13.05 -32.73
C ASP A 118 -14.64 -13.03 -33.82
N SER A 119 -13.43 -13.54 -33.56
CA SER A 119 -12.32 -13.52 -34.54
C SER A 119 -11.44 -14.76 -34.59
N ILE A 120 -12.02 -15.94 -34.43
CA ILE A 120 -11.33 -17.17 -34.84
C ILE A 120 -11.49 -17.35 -36.36
N ASN A 121 -10.58 -16.73 -37.10
CA ASN A 121 -10.10 -17.24 -38.38
C ASN A 121 -8.70 -16.67 -38.67
N SER A 122 -7.67 -17.20 -38.02
CA SER A 122 -6.47 -17.70 -38.72
C SER A 122 -5.35 -18.09 -37.75
N LYS A 123 -4.88 -19.32 -37.96
CA LYS A 123 -3.56 -19.91 -37.69
C LYS A 123 -2.92 -19.72 -36.31
N GLU A 124 -2.74 -20.88 -35.68
CA GLU A 124 -1.80 -21.21 -34.62
C GLU A 124 -0.50 -20.38 -34.68
N GLU A 125 -0.42 -19.34 -33.84
CA GLU A 125 0.84 -18.87 -33.31
C GLU A 125 0.83 -19.13 -31.81
N ASN A 126 1.72 -20.04 -31.38
CA ASN A 126 2.00 -20.34 -29.99
C ASN A 126 2.56 -19.10 -29.28
N ASN A 127 1.68 -18.25 -28.76
CA ASN A 127 2.03 -17.15 -27.86
C ASN A 127 1.63 -17.53 -26.43
N ASP A 128 2.37 -18.47 -25.84
CA ASP A 128 2.33 -18.75 -24.40
C ASP A 128 3.06 -17.64 -23.64
N VAL A 129 2.43 -16.47 -23.55
CA VAL A 129 2.86 -15.42 -22.64
C VAL A 129 1.85 -15.33 -21.50
N GLN A 130 2.21 -15.93 -20.36
CA GLN A 130 1.46 -15.78 -19.11
C GLN A 130 1.94 -14.54 -18.36
N ALA A 131 0.99 -13.72 -17.88
CA ALA A 131 1.31 -12.60 -17.00
C ALA A 131 1.81 -13.15 -15.65
N ASN A 132 3.09 -12.92 -15.35
CA ASN A 132 3.73 -13.43 -14.13
C ASN A 132 3.23 -12.74 -12.85
N GLU A 133 2.68 -11.52 -12.96
CA GLU A 133 2.02 -10.82 -11.85
C GLU A 133 0.80 -10.00 -12.32
N VAL A 134 -0.33 -10.11 -11.62
CA VAL A 134 -1.52 -9.27 -11.81
C VAL A 134 -1.73 -8.44 -10.53
N ARG A 135 -1.74 -7.11 -10.65
CA ARG A 135 -1.82 -6.18 -9.52
C ARG A 135 -2.95 -5.19 -9.71
N GLN A 136 -3.74 -4.97 -8.67
CA GLN A 136 -4.80 -3.97 -8.69
C GLN A 136 -4.21 -2.54 -8.67
N TYR A 137 -4.79 -1.61 -9.44
CA TYR A 137 -4.46 -0.18 -9.37
C TYR A 137 -5.72 0.67 -9.18
N GLN A 138 -5.66 1.64 -8.26
CA GLN A 138 -6.67 2.68 -8.11
C GLN A 138 -6.09 4.00 -8.66
N SER A 139 -6.76 4.63 -9.61
CA SER A 139 -6.34 5.91 -10.18
C SER A 139 -6.15 6.97 -9.09
N ALA A 140 -5.08 7.76 -9.18
CA ALA A 140 -4.70 8.83 -8.24
C ALA A 140 -5.69 10.01 -8.14
N GLN A 141 -6.85 9.94 -8.80
CA GLN A 141 -7.97 10.86 -8.62
C GLN A 141 -8.69 10.69 -7.26
N ASN A 142 -8.32 9.66 -6.46
CA ASN A 142 -8.81 9.46 -5.10
C ASN A 142 -7.77 9.85 -4.03
N TYR A 143 -7.19 11.05 -4.13
CA TYR A 143 -6.53 11.64 -2.97
C TYR A 143 -7.60 11.93 -1.88
N ARG A 144 -7.59 11.06 -0.86
CA ARG A 144 -7.99 11.33 0.53
C ARG A 144 -9.43 11.80 0.73
N LYS A 145 -10.35 10.84 0.72
CA LYS A 145 -11.57 10.94 1.54
C LYS A 145 -11.48 9.92 2.66
N ASN A 146 -11.29 10.42 3.88
CA ASN A 146 -11.28 9.75 5.20
C ASN A 146 -9.93 9.20 5.67
N ASP A 147 -9.22 10.05 6.41
CA ASP A 147 -8.54 9.71 7.67
C ASP A 147 -8.56 10.95 8.60
N TYR A 148 -9.68 11.68 8.61
CA TYR A 148 -9.84 12.92 9.40
C TYR A 148 -11.14 13.00 10.21
N TYR A 149 -11.91 11.90 10.27
CA TYR A 149 -13.21 11.86 10.96
C TYR A 149 -13.25 10.70 11.95
N SER A 150 -12.63 10.91 13.10
CA SER A 150 -13.12 10.37 14.36
C SER A 150 -13.36 11.52 15.32
N ASN A 151 -14.15 12.48 14.87
CA ASN A 151 -14.89 13.42 15.69
C ASN A 151 -16.30 13.41 15.10
N SER A 152 -17.31 13.37 15.96
CA SER A 152 -18.72 13.16 15.62
C SER A 152 -19.16 14.02 14.43
N GLU A 153 -20.16 13.57 13.65
CA GLU A 153 -20.79 14.38 12.59
C GLU A 153 -21.21 15.78 13.10
N GLU A 154 -21.50 15.85 14.40
CA GLU A 154 -21.73 17.04 15.21
C GLU A 154 -20.53 17.99 15.29
N ASP A 155 -19.31 17.49 15.45
CA ASP A 155 -18.09 18.31 15.54
C ASP A 155 -17.71 18.93 14.20
N LEU A 156 -17.96 18.22 13.09
CA LEU A 156 -17.81 18.78 11.75
C LEU A 156 -18.85 19.88 11.48
N GLN A 157 -20.08 19.67 11.93
CA GLN A 157 -21.12 20.67 11.79
C GLN A 157 -20.81 21.90 12.65
N LYS A 158 -20.38 21.72 13.90
CA LYS A 158 -19.88 22.80 14.78
C LYS A 158 -18.74 23.59 14.13
N LEU A 159 -17.79 22.91 13.50
CA LEU A 159 -16.69 23.58 12.79
C LEU A 159 -17.20 24.39 11.59
N LYS A 160 -18.11 23.82 10.78
CA LYS A 160 -18.70 24.54 9.63
C LYS A 160 -19.49 25.77 10.07
N ASP A 161 -20.27 25.64 11.13
CA ASP A 161 -21.08 26.73 11.68
C ASP A 161 -20.18 27.83 12.27
N ALA A 162 -19.11 27.45 12.98
CA ALA A 162 -18.13 28.39 13.51
C ALA A 162 -17.33 29.12 12.40
N ILE A 163 -17.00 28.43 11.31
CA ILE A 163 -16.36 29.03 10.12
C ILE A 163 -17.32 30.02 9.44
N ALA A 164 -18.60 29.66 9.30
CA ALA A 164 -19.61 30.54 8.72
C ALA A 164 -19.84 31.78 9.60
N TYR A 165 -19.84 31.63 10.92
CA TYR A 165 -20.00 32.73 11.89
C TYR A 165 -18.85 33.74 11.84
N ARG A 166 -17.61 33.28 11.61
CA ARG A 166 -16.42 34.15 11.50
C ARG A 166 -15.96 34.39 10.06
N ALA A 167 -16.89 34.28 9.10
CA ALA A 167 -16.56 34.30 7.68
C ALA A 167 -15.89 35.61 7.23
N ASP A 168 -16.28 36.73 7.84
CA ASP A 168 -15.69 38.05 7.63
C ASP A 168 -14.22 38.09 8.08
N THR A 169 -13.95 37.62 9.30
CA THR A 169 -12.62 37.63 9.91
C THR A 169 -11.66 36.74 9.12
N ILE A 170 -12.13 35.54 8.76
CA ILE A 170 -11.34 34.57 7.98
C ILE A 170 -11.04 35.11 6.58
N ALA A 171 -12.02 35.76 5.94
CA ALA A 171 -11.83 36.33 4.61
C ALA A 171 -10.85 37.51 4.63
N CYS A 172 -10.93 38.39 5.64
CA CYS A 172 -9.98 39.49 5.81
C CYS A 172 -8.55 39.00 6.04
N ASP A 173 -8.35 37.91 6.80
CA ASP A 173 -7.00 37.35 6.99
C ASP A 173 -6.44 36.70 5.71
N LEU A 174 -7.30 36.08 4.89
CA LEU A 174 -6.89 35.43 3.65
C LEU A 174 -6.66 36.41 2.50
N LEU A 175 -7.48 37.45 2.38
CA LEU A 175 -7.54 38.33 1.22
C LEU A 175 -7.07 39.77 1.52
N GLY A 176 -6.76 40.08 2.76
CA GLY A 176 -6.39 41.44 3.21
C GLY A 176 -7.62 42.34 3.39
N ASP A 177 -7.41 43.65 3.23
CA ASP A 177 -8.48 44.63 3.45
C ASP A 177 -9.56 44.57 2.36
N PRO A 178 -10.85 44.55 2.75
CA PRO A 178 -11.94 44.53 1.79
C PRO A 178 -12.12 45.88 1.08
N ASN A 179 -12.66 45.83 -0.13
CA ASN A 179 -13.09 47.02 -0.86
C ASN A 179 -14.42 47.52 -0.27
N LYS A 180 -14.30 48.42 0.73
CA LYS A 180 -15.44 48.96 1.48
C LYS A 180 -16.48 49.66 0.60
N ARG A 181 -16.10 50.23 -0.54
CA ARG A 181 -17.00 50.94 -1.45
C ARG A 181 -17.92 49.99 -2.22
N LEU A 182 -17.43 48.80 -2.56
CA LEU A 182 -18.18 47.79 -3.33
C LEU A 182 -18.87 46.75 -2.44
N SER A 183 -18.44 46.66 -1.18
CA SER A 183 -19.00 45.72 -0.21
C SER A 183 -20.38 46.17 0.26
N THR A 184 -21.29 45.21 0.43
CA THR A 184 -22.62 45.41 1.00
C THR A 184 -22.81 44.52 2.23
N TYR A 185 -23.80 44.82 3.06
CA TYR A 185 -24.13 43.98 4.21
C TYR A 185 -24.33 42.51 3.80
N GLY A 186 -23.61 41.60 4.46
CA GLY A 186 -23.61 40.15 4.15
C GLY A 186 -22.84 39.70 2.91
N LYS A 187 -22.28 40.62 2.11
CA LYS A 187 -21.46 40.33 0.91
C LYS A 187 -20.28 41.29 0.81
N ILE A 188 -19.10 40.81 1.16
CA ILE A 188 -17.87 41.60 1.18
C ILE A 188 -17.08 41.31 -0.10
N LEU A 189 -16.54 42.36 -0.74
CA LEU A 189 -15.81 42.26 -2.01
C LEU A 189 -14.35 42.69 -1.85
N TRP A 190 -13.42 42.00 -2.51
CA TRP A 190 -11.97 42.23 -2.48
C TRP A 190 -11.39 42.51 -3.87
N GLY A 191 -10.30 43.29 -3.87
CA GLY A 191 -9.65 43.83 -5.07
C GLY A 191 -10.29 45.14 -5.56
N ASP A 192 -9.54 45.88 -6.39
CA ASP A 192 -9.93 47.23 -6.84
C ASP A 192 -11.26 47.26 -7.61
N THR A 193 -11.58 46.15 -8.29
CA THR A 193 -12.81 45.96 -9.07
C THR A 193 -13.82 45.04 -8.40
N GLY A 194 -13.59 44.59 -7.16
CA GLY A 194 -14.46 43.61 -6.49
C GLY A 194 -14.36 42.21 -7.10
N LYS A 195 -13.16 41.82 -7.51
CA LYS A 195 -12.84 40.56 -8.20
C LYS A 195 -13.31 39.33 -7.41
N ILE A 196 -13.21 39.36 -6.08
CA ILE A 196 -13.60 38.25 -5.21
C ILE A 196 -14.70 38.71 -4.28
N GLN A 197 -15.79 37.97 -4.18
CA GLN A 197 -16.86 38.19 -3.22
C GLN A 197 -16.89 37.04 -2.20
N VAL A 198 -16.96 37.37 -0.92
CA VAL A 198 -17.27 36.42 0.16
C VAL A 198 -18.63 36.78 0.77
N THR A 199 -19.49 35.79 0.90
CA THR A 199 -20.78 35.94 1.59
C THR A 199 -20.57 35.65 3.06
N THR A 200 -20.93 36.59 3.93
CA THR A 200 -20.71 36.50 5.38
C THR A 200 -21.99 36.25 6.16
N GLU A 201 -23.15 36.27 5.49
CA GLU A 201 -24.45 36.05 6.14
C GLU A 201 -25.41 35.15 5.37
N GLY A 202 -26.40 34.62 6.09
CA GLY A 202 -27.45 33.76 5.55
C GLY A 202 -26.96 32.38 5.15
N LYS A 203 -27.79 31.65 4.38
CA LYS A 203 -27.53 30.24 3.99
C LYS A 203 -26.25 30.00 3.18
N TYR A 204 -25.60 31.05 2.70
CA TYR A 204 -24.35 30.98 1.95
C TYR A 204 -23.17 31.62 2.69
N ALA A 205 -23.30 31.88 3.99
CA ALA A 205 -22.18 32.34 4.82
C ALA A 205 -20.98 31.39 4.70
N GLY A 206 -19.79 31.98 4.50
CA GLY A 206 -18.54 31.25 4.26
C GLY A 206 -18.37 30.73 2.83
N LYS A 207 -19.19 31.16 1.87
CA LYS A 207 -18.98 30.89 0.43
C LYS A 207 -18.34 32.07 -0.29
N TRP A 208 -17.46 31.78 -1.23
CA TRP A 208 -16.79 32.78 -2.05
C TRP A 208 -16.95 32.53 -3.55
N TYR A 209 -16.82 33.60 -4.33
CA TYR A 209 -16.86 33.60 -5.78
C TYR A 209 -15.83 34.59 -6.35
N ASP A 210 -15.09 34.18 -7.38
CA ASP A 210 -14.16 35.04 -8.11
C ASP A 210 -14.70 35.30 -9.52
N PHE A 211 -15.06 36.55 -9.78
CA PHE A 211 -15.67 37.01 -11.03
C PHE A 211 -14.71 37.01 -12.22
N SER A 212 -13.39 36.95 -11.98
CA SER A 212 -12.42 36.91 -13.08
C SER A 212 -12.16 35.51 -13.60
N THR A 213 -12.21 34.50 -12.73
CA THR A 213 -11.89 33.11 -13.05
C THR A 213 -13.13 32.22 -13.11
N GLY A 214 -14.27 32.71 -12.60
CA GLY A 214 -15.50 31.93 -12.42
C GLY A 214 -15.40 30.88 -11.30
N GLN A 215 -14.28 30.84 -10.57
CA GLN A 215 -14.07 29.88 -9.49
C GLN A 215 -14.90 30.24 -8.27
N LYS A 216 -15.35 29.22 -7.54
CA LYS A 216 -16.19 29.37 -6.36
C LYS A 216 -15.95 28.24 -5.37
N GLY A 217 -16.25 28.48 -4.11
CA GLY A 217 -16.10 27.45 -3.08
C GLY A 217 -16.44 27.95 -1.69
N ASP A 218 -15.95 27.24 -0.67
CA ASP A 218 -16.01 27.64 0.73
C ASP A 218 -14.69 28.23 1.24
N LEU A 219 -14.68 28.77 2.45
CA LEU A 219 -13.48 29.35 3.05
C LEU A 219 -12.31 28.35 3.20
N LEU A 220 -12.60 27.04 3.24
CA LEU A 220 -11.55 26.00 3.18
C LEU A 220 -10.85 25.98 1.82
N SER A 221 -11.63 25.97 0.73
CA SER A 221 -11.07 26.07 -0.62
C SER A 221 -10.37 27.41 -0.87
N LEU A 222 -10.83 28.50 -0.26
CA LEU A 222 -10.18 29.81 -0.32
C LEU A 222 -8.81 29.79 0.37
N ALA A 223 -8.74 29.24 1.58
CA ALA A 223 -7.48 29.12 2.33
C ALA A 223 -6.42 28.32 1.56
N ARG A 224 -6.84 27.22 0.90
CA ARG A 224 -5.96 26.42 0.04
C ARG A 224 -5.48 27.21 -1.17
N ARG A 225 -6.34 28.04 -1.77
CA ARG A 225 -6.00 28.85 -2.94
C ARG A 225 -5.01 29.96 -2.60
N GLU A 226 -5.30 30.76 -1.58
CA GLU A 226 -4.51 31.97 -1.27
C GLU A 226 -3.19 31.66 -0.57
N ARG A 227 -3.14 30.62 0.26
CA ARG A 227 -1.95 30.28 1.06
C ARG A 227 -1.18 29.07 0.53
N GLY A 228 -1.65 28.43 -0.55
CA GLY A 228 -1.07 27.19 -1.06
C GLY A 228 -1.20 26.00 -0.10
N TYR A 229 -2.06 26.12 0.91
CA TYR A 229 -2.19 25.09 1.95
C TYR A 229 -2.70 23.77 1.39
N SER A 230 -2.14 22.68 1.92
CA SER A 230 -2.76 21.37 1.85
C SER A 230 -4.11 21.38 2.59
N PHE A 231 -4.95 20.38 2.31
CA PHE A 231 -6.26 20.25 2.96
C PHE A 231 -6.15 20.25 4.50
N PHE A 232 -5.13 19.60 5.07
CA PHE A 232 -4.91 19.52 6.52
C PHE A 232 -4.48 20.87 7.10
N GLU A 233 -3.52 21.55 6.47
CA GLU A 233 -3.05 22.87 6.90
C GLU A 233 -4.19 23.90 6.86
N ALA A 234 -5.06 23.81 5.84
CA ALA A 234 -6.23 24.66 5.74
C ALA A 234 -7.27 24.39 6.85
N ILE A 235 -7.47 23.12 7.24
CA ILE A 235 -8.35 22.76 8.36
C ILE A 235 -7.78 23.23 9.70
N GLU A 236 -6.49 23.03 9.96
CA GLU A 236 -5.86 23.49 11.20
C GLU A 236 -5.82 25.02 11.30
N TYR A 237 -5.55 25.70 10.19
CA TYR A 237 -5.70 27.15 10.09
C TYR A 237 -7.12 27.60 10.45
N LEU A 238 -8.16 27.00 9.86
CA LEU A 238 -9.54 27.37 10.14
C LEU A 238 -9.95 27.09 11.58
N LYS A 239 -9.54 25.94 12.15
CA LYS A 239 -9.74 25.63 13.58
C LYS A 239 -9.12 26.68 14.49
N SER A 240 -7.90 27.12 14.19
CA SER A 240 -7.25 28.20 14.93
C SER A 240 -8.02 29.52 14.81
N MET A 241 -8.52 29.83 13.62
CA MET A 241 -9.30 31.04 13.34
C MET A 241 -10.66 31.03 13.99
N VAL A 242 -11.24 29.87 14.34
CA VAL A 242 -12.51 29.79 15.05
C VAL A 242 -12.38 29.49 16.54
N GLY A 243 -11.15 29.45 17.06
CA GLY A 243 -10.89 29.19 18.48
C GLY A 243 -11.12 27.74 18.93
N MET A 244 -11.18 26.80 17.99
CA MET A 244 -11.29 25.36 18.26
C MET A 244 -9.88 24.75 18.35
N SER A 245 -9.17 24.98 19.45
CA SER A 245 -7.84 24.40 19.66
C SER A 245 -7.91 22.94 20.13
N ASN A 246 -7.19 22.05 19.45
CA ASN A 246 -6.89 20.71 19.97
C ASN A 246 -5.91 20.85 21.14
N VAL A 247 -6.34 20.50 22.36
CA VAL A 247 -5.38 20.25 23.45
C VAL A 247 -4.65 18.95 23.13
N ARG A 248 -3.39 19.01 22.65
CA ARG A 248 -2.25 18.26 23.21
C ARG A 248 -0.93 18.42 22.43
N GLN A 249 0.09 18.64 23.26
CA GLN A 249 1.44 18.05 23.23
C GLN A 249 2.39 18.50 22.11
N GLN A 250 3.18 19.50 22.49
CA GLN A 250 4.50 19.83 21.96
C GLN A 250 5.34 18.58 21.71
N TYR A 251 5.69 18.35 20.44
CA TYR A 251 6.95 17.71 20.08
C TYR A 251 7.92 18.80 19.64
N PRO A 252 9.22 18.72 20.04
CA PRO A 252 10.20 19.72 19.65
C PRO A 252 10.42 19.70 18.13
N ARG A 253 10.34 20.89 17.51
CA ARG A 253 10.77 21.14 16.13
C ARG A 253 12.25 20.83 16.01
N TYR A 254 12.62 19.82 15.23
CA TYR A 254 13.95 19.79 14.62
C TYR A 254 13.95 20.76 13.44
N ALA A 255 14.93 21.65 13.45
CA ALA A 255 15.11 22.73 12.49
C ALA A 255 15.21 22.18 11.05
N THR A 256 14.35 22.70 10.19
CA THR A 256 14.42 22.53 8.74
C THR A 256 15.63 23.32 8.25
N THR A 257 16.69 22.62 7.84
CA THR A 257 17.61 23.19 6.86
C THR A 257 17.11 22.80 5.49
N ASN A 258 16.80 23.83 4.71
CA ASN A 258 16.45 23.73 3.30
C ASN A 258 17.58 23.04 2.54
N ASN A 259 17.25 21.96 1.84
CA ASN A 259 17.73 21.56 0.52
C ASN A 259 17.48 20.06 0.38
N ASP A 260 16.49 19.71 -0.43
CA ASP A 260 16.62 18.70 -1.49
C ASP A 260 15.23 18.40 -2.06
N SER A 261 14.96 19.09 -3.17
CA SER A 261 13.95 18.74 -4.13
C SER A 261 14.27 17.37 -4.71
N GLN A 262 13.23 16.54 -4.89
CA GLN A 262 13.20 15.24 -5.57
C GLN A 262 13.42 13.99 -4.70
N GLN A 263 12.33 13.50 -4.09
CA GLN A 263 12.11 12.05 -3.93
C GLN A 263 10.61 11.76 -3.93
N TYR A 264 10.14 11.08 -4.98
CA TYR A 264 8.82 10.44 -4.99
C TYR A 264 8.81 9.36 -3.89
N THR A 265 8.09 9.60 -2.79
CA THR A 265 8.18 8.74 -1.62
C THR A 265 7.42 7.43 -1.79
N GLN A 266 8.16 6.36 -2.14
CA GLN A 266 7.96 5.12 -1.39
C GLN A 266 8.07 5.47 0.08
N GLU A 267 7.07 5.10 0.88
CA GLU A 267 7.14 5.29 2.33
C GLU A 267 8.42 4.64 2.84
N SER A 268 9.31 5.46 3.42
CA SER A 268 10.62 5.00 3.85
C SER A 268 10.48 3.85 4.84
N GLU A 269 11.44 2.94 4.86
CA GLU A 269 11.42 1.81 5.79
C GLU A 269 11.33 2.30 7.26
N SER A 270 11.94 3.44 7.56
CA SER A 270 11.85 4.10 8.87
C SER A 270 10.42 4.45 9.26
N VAL A 271 9.60 4.97 8.34
CA VAL A 271 8.21 5.31 8.61
C VAL A 271 7.36 4.04 8.80
N LYS A 272 7.59 3.01 7.99
CA LYS A 272 6.90 1.71 8.15
C LYS A 272 7.19 1.08 9.52
N ILE A 273 8.46 1.11 9.94
CA ILE A 273 8.89 0.60 11.24
C ILE A 273 8.25 1.43 12.37
N ALA A 274 8.26 2.76 12.28
CA ALA A 274 7.65 3.64 13.27
C ALA A 274 6.14 3.38 13.44
N LYS A 275 5.42 3.12 12.34
CA LYS A 275 4.00 2.74 12.39
C LYS A 275 3.78 1.43 13.16
N VAL A 276 4.62 0.42 12.91
CA VAL A 276 4.51 -0.87 13.62
C VAL A 276 4.83 -0.68 15.11
N GLN A 277 5.85 0.11 15.45
CA GLN A 277 6.23 0.40 16.83
C GLN A 277 5.11 1.16 17.56
N ASN A 278 4.51 2.15 16.91
CA ASN A 278 3.36 2.87 17.48
C ASN A 278 2.15 1.94 17.69
N LEU A 279 1.89 1.03 16.74
CA LEU A 279 0.86 0.02 16.93
C LEU A 279 1.20 -0.85 18.13
N TYR A 280 2.43 -1.34 18.26
CA TYR A 280 2.87 -2.17 19.38
C TYR A 280 2.62 -1.51 20.73
N GLU A 281 2.96 -0.23 20.88
CA GLU A 281 2.77 0.54 22.12
C GLU A 281 1.28 0.69 22.50
N ARG A 282 0.41 0.81 21.49
CA ARG A 282 -1.05 0.96 21.67
C ARG A 282 -1.79 -0.36 21.80
N SER A 283 -1.11 -1.48 21.56
CA SER A 283 -1.71 -2.83 21.56
C SER A 283 -1.64 -3.46 22.94
N ASN A 284 -2.69 -4.19 23.29
CA ASN A 284 -2.85 -4.80 24.61
C ASN A 284 -2.37 -6.26 24.62
N ARG A 285 -1.60 -6.64 25.63
CA ARG A 285 -1.09 -8.02 25.75
C ARG A 285 -2.25 -8.98 25.97
N ILE A 286 -2.23 -10.12 25.28
CA ILE A 286 -3.27 -11.16 25.46
C ILE A 286 -3.04 -12.02 26.71
N HIS A 287 -1.85 -11.92 27.29
CA HIS A 287 -1.48 -12.46 28.59
C HIS A 287 -0.97 -11.33 29.49
N SER A 288 -1.58 -11.21 30.66
CA SER A 288 -1.10 -10.40 31.76
C SER A 288 -1.07 -11.28 33.01
N TYR A 289 -0.06 -11.03 33.85
CA TYR A 289 0.01 -11.58 35.21
C TYR A 289 -0.85 -10.77 36.20
N GLU A 290 -1.28 -9.57 35.79
CA GLU A 290 -1.97 -8.62 36.66
C GLU A 290 -3.45 -9.00 36.80
N ILE A 291 -3.86 -9.17 38.06
CA ILE A 291 -5.17 -9.64 38.52
C ILE A 291 -6.25 -8.54 38.40
N ASP A 292 -5.90 -7.30 38.05
CA ASP A 292 -6.72 -6.13 38.42
C ASP A 292 -7.13 -5.20 37.28
N THR A 293 -7.06 -5.64 36.02
CA THR A 293 -7.70 -4.90 34.91
C THR A 293 -8.60 -5.82 34.11
N SER A 294 -9.87 -5.45 34.00
CA SER A 294 -10.79 -6.07 33.05
C SER A 294 -10.13 -6.03 31.66
N PRO A 295 -9.96 -7.18 30.98
CA PRO A 295 -9.33 -7.19 29.68
C PRO A 295 -10.10 -6.28 28.71
N SER A 296 -9.36 -5.54 27.89
CA SER A 296 -9.99 -4.71 26.85
C SER A 296 -10.80 -5.58 25.88
N ALA A 297 -11.85 -5.01 25.30
CA ALA A 297 -12.80 -5.74 24.46
C ALA A 297 -12.10 -6.49 23.31
N GLU A 298 -11.07 -5.91 22.70
CA GLU A 298 -10.29 -6.57 21.64
C GLU A 298 -9.45 -7.74 22.17
N VAL A 299 -8.98 -7.70 23.42
CA VAL A 299 -8.25 -8.82 24.03
C VAL A 299 -9.21 -9.98 24.32
N GLU A 300 -10.43 -9.70 24.78
CA GLU A 300 -11.46 -10.73 24.97
C GLU A 300 -11.82 -11.42 23.65
N ILE A 301 -11.99 -10.64 22.58
CA ILE A 301 -12.28 -11.16 21.24
C ILE A 301 -11.14 -12.03 20.72
N VAL A 302 -9.89 -11.62 20.93
CA VAL A 302 -8.72 -12.42 20.54
C VAL A 302 -8.60 -13.71 21.35
N LYS A 303 -8.88 -13.67 22.66
CA LYS A 303 -8.92 -14.89 23.48
C LYS A 303 -9.97 -15.86 22.97
N LYS A 304 -11.19 -15.36 22.71
CA LYS A 304 -12.28 -16.15 22.12
C LYS A 304 -11.90 -16.71 20.75
N TYR A 305 -11.18 -15.95 19.93
CA TYR A 305 -10.67 -16.44 18.66
C TYR A 305 -9.70 -17.61 18.80
N LEU A 306 -8.72 -17.48 19.70
CA LEU A 306 -7.77 -18.57 19.94
C LEU A 306 -8.49 -19.80 20.51
N GLU A 307 -9.45 -19.61 21.42
CA GLU A 307 -10.31 -20.68 21.95
C GLU A 307 -11.15 -21.36 20.84
N ASN A 308 -11.82 -20.60 19.96
CA ASN A 308 -12.57 -21.12 18.82
C ASN A 308 -11.67 -21.90 17.85
N ARG A 309 -10.38 -21.54 17.76
CA ARG A 309 -9.37 -22.27 16.98
C ARG A 309 -8.79 -23.48 17.69
N GLY A 310 -9.17 -23.72 18.95
CA GLY A 310 -8.62 -24.77 19.81
C GLY A 310 -7.16 -24.52 20.22
N ILE A 311 -6.71 -23.27 20.11
CA ILE A 311 -5.36 -22.83 20.44
C ILE A 311 -5.33 -22.39 21.90
N THR A 312 -4.62 -23.16 22.72
CA THR A 312 -4.28 -22.82 24.09
C THR A 312 -2.78 -22.59 24.17
N PHE A 313 -2.37 -21.63 24.99
CA PHE A 313 -0.96 -21.35 25.20
C PHE A 313 -0.73 -21.12 26.69
N ASP A 314 0.45 -21.54 27.15
CA ASP A 314 0.85 -21.32 28.52
C ASP A 314 1.08 -19.81 28.73
N LYS A 315 0.21 -19.21 29.54
CA LYS A 315 0.24 -17.77 29.85
C LYS A 315 1.55 -17.35 30.51
N SER A 316 2.27 -18.26 31.15
CA SER A 316 3.55 -17.98 31.81
C SER A 316 4.74 -17.93 30.83
N THR A 317 4.62 -18.60 29.69
CA THR A 317 5.67 -18.67 28.65
C THR A 317 5.30 -17.98 27.35
N ALA A 318 4.07 -17.45 27.25
CA ALA A 318 3.62 -16.74 26.06
C ALA A 318 4.44 -15.48 25.78
N SER A 319 4.77 -15.30 24.50
CA SER A 319 5.53 -14.15 24.02
C SER A 319 4.76 -12.84 24.24
N SER A 320 5.41 -11.84 24.86
CA SER A 320 4.84 -10.49 25.04
C SER A 320 4.55 -9.76 23.73
N ASP A 321 5.00 -10.32 22.61
CA ASP A 321 4.77 -9.82 21.26
C ASP A 321 3.48 -10.35 20.63
N LEU A 322 2.66 -11.10 21.39
CA LEU A 322 1.29 -11.47 21.03
C LEU A 322 0.30 -10.53 21.73
N LYS A 323 -0.50 -9.83 20.93
CA LYS A 323 -1.36 -8.75 21.41
C LYS A 323 -2.72 -8.72 20.71
N GLY A 324 -3.71 -8.13 21.38
CA GLY A 324 -4.97 -7.70 20.82
C GLY A 324 -4.88 -6.23 20.40
N SER A 325 -5.38 -5.94 19.21
CA SER A 325 -5.36 -4.59 18.62
C SER A 325 -6.68 -4.27 17.95
N ILE A 326 -6.93 -2.99 17.71
CA ILE A 326 -7.98 -2.54 16.80
C ILE A 326 -7.28 -1.98 15.56
N LEU A 327 -7.57 -2.56 14.38
CA LEU A 327 -7.03 -2.11 13.10
C LEU A 327 -8.11 -1.66 12.16
N PHE A 328 -7.85 -0.54 11.49
CA PHE A 328 -8.65 -0.07 10.38
C PHE A 328 -8.39 -0.91 9.13
N ASP A 329 -9.46 -1.41 8.52
CA ASP A 329 -9.41 -2.02 7.19
C ASP A 329 -9.75 -0.97 6.14
N THR A 330 -8.85 -0.76 5.18
CA THR A 330 -9.04 0.26 4.14
C THR A 330 -10.07 -0.13 3.08
N GLN A 331 -10.41 -1.41 2.94
CA GLN A 331 -11.36 -1.88 1.93
C GLN A 331 -12.81 -1.75 2.40
N THR A 332 -13.09 -2.23 3.61
CA THR A 332 -14.42 -2.11 4.22
C THR A 332 -14.63 -0.78 4.92
N ARG A 333 -13.54 -0.07 5.24
CA ARG A 333 -13.53 1.22 5.97
C ARG A 333 -14.03 1.12 7.40
N GLU A 334 -13.81 -0.03 8.03
CA GLU A 334 -14.22 -0.31 9.39
C GLU A 334 -13.02 -0.64 10.28
N ASN A 335 -13.20 -0.45 11.59
CA ASN A 335 -12.24 -0.91 12.58
C ASN A 335 -12.61 -2.33 13.02
N TYR A 336 -11.63 -3.23 12.99
CA TYR A 336 -11.79 -4.60 13.47
C TYR A 336 -10.88 -4.86 14.66
N PRO A 337 -11.35 -5.61 15.67
CA PRO A 337 -10.45 -6.30 16.57
C PRO A 337 -9.55 -7.24 15.76
N ALA A 338 -8.31 -7.41 16.18
CA ALA A 338 -7.36 -8.26 15.47
C ALA A 338 -6.41 -8.94 16.44
N PHE A 339 -6.11 -10.20 16.14
CA PHE A 339 -4.97 -10.87 16.72
C PHE A 339 -3.71 -10.37 16.03
N THR A 340 -2.78 -9.82 16.80
CA THR A 340 -1.55 -9.21 16.31
C THR A 340 -0.32 -9.89 16.91
N ALA A 341 0.59 -10.31 16.03
CA ALA A 341 1.83 -10.97 16.39
C ALA A 341 3.01 -10.16 15.83
N PHE A 342 3.83 -9.60 16.71
CA PHE A 342 4.92 -8.71 16.35
C PHE A 342 6.22 -9.46 16.14
N ALA A 343 6.96 -9.07 15.11
CA ALA A 343 8.24 -9.67 14.75
C ALA A 343 9.40 -8.70 15.02
N ARG A 344 10.50 -9.25 15.52
CA ARG A 344 11.72 -8.50 15.81
C ARG A 344 12.83 -8.87 14.84
N ASN A 345 13.65 -7.91 14.49
CA ASN A 345 14.89 -8.14 13.73
C ASN A 345 16.00 -8.69 14.64
N SER A 346 17.17 -8.95 14.08
CA SER A 346 18.35 -9.44 14.83
C SER A 346 18.88 -8.45 15.89
N LYS A 347 18.51 -7.17 15.81
CA LYS A 347 18.84 -6.14 16.82
C LYS A 347 17.80 -6.07 17.95
N GLY A 348 16.73 -6.87 17.88
CA GLY A 348 15.63 -6.85 18.85
C GLY A 348 14.57 -5.77 18.60
N GLU A 349 14.67 -5.01 17.51
CA GLU A 349 13.72 -3.96 17.16
C GLU A 349 12.45 -4.55 16.55
N ILE A 350 11.29 -4.07 17.01
CA ILE A 350 10.01 -4.43 16.40
C ILE A 350 9.92 -3.73 15.06
N THR A 351 9.75 -4.52 14.00
CA THR A 351 9.77 -4.03 12.61
C THR A 351 8.60 -4.54 11.78
N VAL A 352 7.89 -5.56 12.27
CA VAL A 352 6.77 -6.20 11.59
C VAL A 352 5.64 -6.49 12.55
N VAL A 353 4.42 -6.47 12.04
CA VAL A 353 3.25 -7.06 12.70
C VAL A 353 2.50 -7.93 11.70
N GLN A 354 2.22 -9.17 12.06
CA GLN A 354 1.27 -10.03 11.39
C GLN A 354 -0.09 -9.90 12.09
N THR A 355 -1.14 -9.66 11.33
CA THR A 355 -2.49 -9.37 11.82
C THR A 355 -3.48 -10.36 11.24
N VAL A 356 -4.39 -10.87 12.08
CA VAL A 356 -5.57 -11.62 11.68
C VAL A 356 -6.79 -10.81 12.13
N TYR A 357 -7.59 -10.32 11.19
CA TYR A 357 -8.74 -9.48 11.47
C TYR A 357 -9.91 -10.34 11.97
N LEU A 358 -10.60 -9.91 13.02
CA LEU A 358 -11.62 -10.67 13.72
C LEU A 358 -12.98 -9.94 13.71
N ASN A 359 -14.06 -10.70 13.77
CA ASN A 359 -15.39 -10.17 14.07
C ASN A 359 -15.63 -10.16 15.59
N LEU A 360 -16.74 -9.54 16.02
CA LEU A 360 -17.11 -9.48 17.45
C LEU A 360 -17.43 -10.86 18.05
N ALA A 361 -17.71 -11.86 17.22
CA ALA A 361 -17.96 -13.23 17.67
C ALA A 361 -16.67 -13.99 18.01
N GLY A 362 -15.50 -13.45 17.67
CA GLY A 362 -14.23 -14.15 17.83
C GLY A 362 -13.89 -15.07 16.65
N ASP A 363 -14.44 -14.85 15.47
CA ASP A 363 -14.06 -15.57 14.25
C ASP A 363 -13.31 -14.64 13.28
N LYS A 364 -12.71 -15.21 12.23
CA LYS A 364 -12.10 -14.40 11.16
C LYS A 364 -13.13 -13.46 10.55
N ALA A 365 -12.80 -12.17 10.49
CA ALA A 365 -13.62 -11.18 9.81
C ALA A 365 -13.81 -11.53 8.33
N ASN A 366 -15.02 -11.35 7.81
CA ASN A 366 -15.35 -11.58 6.41
C ASN A 366 -14.83 -10.42 5.54
N ILE A 367 -13.51 -10.39 5.33
CA ILE A 367 -12.81 -9.41 4.50
C ILE A 367 -11.91 -10.13 3.50
N SER A 368 -11.64 -9.51 2.34
CA SER A 368 -10.98 -10.17 1.20
C SER A 368 -9.63 -10.80 1.54
N ILE A 369 -8.81 -10.11 2.33
CA ILE A 369 -7.52 -10.57 2.83
C ILE A 369 -7.54 -10.45 4.34
N ASN A 370 -7.85 -11.56 5.01
CA ASN A 370 -8.04 -11.59 6.45
C ASN A 370 -6.72 -11.61 7.24
N ARG A 371 -5.65 -12.19 6.68
CA ARG A 371 -4.31 -12.23 7.28
C ARG A 371 -3.36 -11.30 6.52
N ARG A 372 -2.70 -10.36 7.22
CA ARG A 372 -1.81 -9.36 6.61
C ARG A 372 -0.55 -9.19 7.43
N SER A 373 0.53 -8.75 6.78
CA SER A 373 1.78 -8.39 7.44
C SER A 373 2.16 -6.96 7.04
N PHE A 374 2.48 -6.13 8.03
CA PHE A 374 2.88 -4.72 7.83
C PHE A 374 4.30 -4.50 8.36
N GLY A 375 5.00 -3.50 7.82
CA GLY A 375 6.34 -3.13 8.26
C GLY A 375 7.46 -3.60 7.33
N LYS A 376 8.67 -3.76 7.89
CA LYS A 376 9.86 -4.26 7.19
C LYS A 376 10.04 -5.75 7.50
N ILE A 377 9.47 -6.60 6.65
CA ILE A 377 9.37 -8.06 6.88
C ILE A 377 10.73 -8.76 6.88
N SER A 378 11.60 -8.39 5.95
CA SER A 378 12.85 -9.11 5.69
C SER A 378 13.75 -9.22 6.92
N GLY A 379 13.99 -10.46 7.38
CA GLY A 379 14.92 -10.76 8.46
C GLY A 379 14.34 -10.60 9.87
N SER A 380 13.02 -10.41 9.99
CA SER A 380 12.33 -10.27 11.26
C SER A 380 11.40 -11.45 11.52
N PHE A 381 11.41 -11.96 12.74
CA PHE A 381 10.69 -13.18 13.11
C PHE A 381 9.87 -12.98 14.38
N ILE A 382 8.66 -13.56 14.39
CA ILE A 382 7.77 -13.58 15.54
C ILE A 382 8.24 -14.71 16.43
N THR A 383 8.64 -14.40 17.66
CA THR A 383 9.03 -15.45 18.61
C THR A 383 7.81 -15.90 19.40
N ILE A 384 7.53 -17.21 19.39
CA ILE A 384 6.45 -17.82 20.18
C ILE A 384 7.00 -18.45 21.45
N ALA A 385 8.05 -19.26 21.31
CA ALA A 385 8.74 -19.90 22.42
C ALA A 385 10.25 -19.73 22.26
N LYS A 386 10.93 -19.27 23.31
CA LYS A 386 12.39 -19.30 23.41
C LYS A 386 12.80 -20.42 24.35
N ARG A 387 13.80 -21.19 23.94
CA ARG A 387 14.44 -22.19 24.81
C ARG A 387 15.34 -21.54 25.86
N ASN A 388 15.59 -22.29 26.93
CA ASN A 388 16.77 -22.10 27.79
C ASN A 388 18.02 -22.55 27.04
N ALA A 389 19.14 -21.84 27.22
CA ALA A 389 20.38 -21.98 26.45
C ALA A 389 21.08 -23.36 26.50
N ASN A 390 20.55 -24.33 27.25
CA ASN A 390 21.22 -25.59 27.60
C ASN A 390 20.64 -26.84 26.91
N ASP A 391 19.69 -26.70 25.98
CA ASP A 391 18.91 -27.82 25.41
C ASP A 391 19.02 -27.83 23.85
N PRO A 392 18.94 -28.97 23.16
CA PRO A 392 19.60 -29.19 21.87
C PRO A 392 19.06 -28.36 20.70
N ASN A 393 20.00 -27.75 19.96
CA ASN A 393 20.02 -27.02 18.67
C ASN A 393 18.88 -27.19 17.61
N ILE A 394 17.59 -27.16 17.95
CA ILE A 394 16.51 -27.17 16.97
C ILE A 394 15.71 -25.86 17.00
N THR A 395 15.62 -25.21 15.84
CA THR A 395 14.72 -24.07 15.59
C THR A 395 13.60 -24.53 14.66
N ILE A 396 12.36 -24.31 15.09
CA ILE A 396 11.16 -24.62 14.31
C ILE A 396 10.60 -23.31 13.77
N ILE A 397 10.47 -23.21 12.46
CA ILE A 397 9.98 -22.03 11.75
C ILE A 397 8.67 -22.35 11.07
N ALA A 398 7.58 -21.70 11.51
CA ALA A 398 6.30 -21.75 10.84
C ALA A 398 6.09 -20.52 9.92
N GLU A 399 5.11 -20.60 9.02
CA GLU A 399 4.72 -19.45 8.20
C GLU A 399 4.02 -18.35 9.03
N GLY A 400 3.04 -18.75 9.85
CA GLY A 400 2.20 -17.86 10.64
C GLY A 400 2.26 -18.11 12.14
N ALA A 401 1.89 -17.09 12.92
CA ALA A 401 1.89 -17.15 14.38
C ALA A 401 0.92 -18.22 14.93
N GLU A 402 -0.22 -18.45 14.27
CA GLU A 402 -1.20 -19.45 14.69
C GLU A 402 -0.62 -20.87 14.62
N THR A 403 0.00 -21.24 13.48
CA THR A 403 0.66 -22.54 13.30
C THR A 403 1.77 -22.74 14.33
N ALA A 404 2.56 -21.69 14.60
CA ALA A 404 3.61 -21.71 15.62
C ALA A 404 3.05 -21.88 17.05
N LEU A 405 1.89 -21.29 17.36
CA LEU A 405 1.20 -21.51 18.63
C LEU A 405 0.70 -22.95 18.77
N SER A 406 0.13 -23.55 17.72
CA SER A 406 -0.29 -24.96 17.75
C SER A 406 0.90 -25.90 18.00
N LEU A 407 2.07 -25.60 17.42
CA LEU A 407 3.30 -26.35 17.68
C LEU A 407 3.73 -26.24 19.14
N GLN A 408 3.68 -25.04 19.73
CA GLN A 408 3.96 -24.85 21.16
C GLN A 408 2.98 -25.65 22.04
N GLN A 409 1.68 -25.62 21.72
CA GLN A 409 0.64 -26.33 22.43
C GLN A 409 0.84 -27.85 22.44
N SER A 410 1.42 -28.42 21.38
CA SER A 410 1.73 -29.86 21.30
C SER A 410 2.79 -30.34 22.31
N GLY A 411 3.37 -29.43 23.10
CA GLY A 411 4.38 -29.74 24.11
C GLY A 411 5.81 -29.70 23.58
N ILE A 412 6.01 -29.22 22.34
CA ILE A 412 7.34 -29.00 21.78
C ILE A 412 8.00 -27.84 22.54
N LYS A 413 9.14 -28.12 23.17
CA LYS A 413 9.87 -27.16 24.01
C LYS A 413 11.05 -26.51 23.28
N ASP A 414 11.17 -26.70 21.97
CA ASP A 414 12.23 -26.13 21.14
C ASP A 414 12.04 -24.62 20.89
N ASN A 415 13.01 -23.98 20.20
CA ASN A 415 12.84 -22.59 19.78
C ASN A 415 11.81 -22.53 18.65
N ILE A 416 10.67 -21.88 18.89
CA ILE A 416 9.55 -21.81 17.93
C ILE A 416 9.35 -20.36 17.50
N ILE A 417 9.48 -20.12 16.19
CA ILE A 417 9.31 -18.81 15.57
C ILE A 417 8.37 -18.88 14.36
N ALA A 418 7.76 -17.76 14.01
CA ALA A 418 7.01 -17.60 12.77
C ALA A 418 7.65 -16.53 11.86
N SER A 419 7.63 -16.79 10.56
CA SER A 419 8.26 -15.96 9.53
C SER A 419 7.42 -14.76 9.09
N ALA A 420 6.16 -14.67 9.53
CA ALA A 420 5.21 -13.64 9.11
C ALA A 420 4.96 -13.62 7.59
N GLY A 421 5.14 -14.77 6.93
CA GLY A 421 4.96 -14.99 5.50
C GLY A 421 6.07 -15.86 4.88
N ILE A 422 5.68 -16.74 3.97
CA ILE A 422 6.56 -17.75 3.37
C ILE A 422 7.82 -17.19 2.69
N SER A 423 7.73 -16.00 2.09
CA SER A 423 8.85 -15.36 1.39
C SER A 423 9.98 -14.91 2.34
N ASN A 424 9.68 -14.78 3.64
CA ASN A 424 10.64 -14.35 4.64
C ASN A 424 11.45 -15.51 5.25
N LEU A 425 11.02 -16.77 5.06
CA LEU A 425 11.74 -17.95 5.56
C LEU A 425 13.22 -17.94 5.18
N ARG A 426 13.52 -17.61 3.91
CA ARG A 426 14.90 -17.56 3.38
C ARG A 426 15.78 -16.50 4.04
N ASN A 427 15.18 -15.50 4.70
CA ASN A 427 15.89 -14.39 5.33
C ASN A 427 16.31 -14.70 6.77
N TYR A 428 15.98 -15.87 7.30
CA TYR A 428 16.53 -16.32 8.57
C TYR A 428 18.06 -16.41 8.48
N SER A 429 18.73 -16.06 9.56
CA SER A 429 20.19 -16.03 9.67
C SER A 429 20.62 -17.10 10.67
N PRO A 430 20.81 -18.35 10.21
CA PRO A 430 21.17 -19.44 11.09
C PRO A 430 22.62 -19.37 11.55
N PHE A 431 22.92 -20.00 12.67
CA PHE A 431 24.31 -20.31 13.02
C PHE A 431 24.79 -21.58 12.31
N PRO A 432 26.11 -21.74 12.05
CA PRO A 432 26.64 -22.94 11.41
C PRO A 432 26.26 -24.22 12.18
N GLY A 433 25.64 -25.18 11.48
CA GLY A 433 25.18 -26.45 12.04
C GLY A 433 23.82 -26.40 12.76
N GLU A 434 23.12 -25.25 12.73
CA GLU A 434 21.77 -25.14 13.30
C GLU A 434 20.79 -26.09 12.61
N LYS A 435 20.04 -26.89 13.39
CA LYS A 435 19.00 -27.76 12.84
C LYS A 435 17.70 -26.97 12.76
N ILE A 436 17.14 -26.87 11.56
CA ILE A 436 15.92 -26.10 11.30
C ILE A 436 14.83 -27.02 10.79
N ILE A 437 13.68 -27.01 11.47
CA ILE A 437 12.46 -27.63 11.00
C ILE A 437 11.55 -26.54 10.44
N ILE A 438 11.29 -26.58 9.14
CA ILE A 438 10.32 -25.70 8.50
C ILE A 438 8.96 -26.41 8.54
N ALA A 439 8.08 -25.91 9.40
CA ALA A 439 6.70 -26.37 9.53
C ALA A 439 5.85 -25.65 8.48
N ALA A 440 5.64 -26.31 7.34
CA ALA A 440 4.91 -25.76 6.20
C ALA A 440 3.47 -26.29 6.15
N ASP A 441 2.55 -25.45 5.68
CA ASP A 441 1.18 -25.85 5.42
C ASP A 441 1.13 -26.84 4.24
N ASN A 442 0.23 -27.83 4.31
CA ASN A 442 0.04 -28.81 3.24
C ASN A 442 -1.09 -28.36 2.31
N ASP A 443 -0.78 -27.43 1.40
CA ASP A 443 -1.71 -27.01 0.34
C ASP A 443 -1.50 -27.87 -0.91
N SER A 444 -2.27 -28.96 -1.01
CA SER A 444 -2.25 -29.94 -2.12
C SER A 444 -2.44 -29.33 -3.53
N LYS A 445 -2.93 -28.09 -3.63
CA LYS A 445 -3.23 -27.39 -4.89
C LYS A 445 -2.27 -26.26 -5.26
N ASN A 446 -1.32 -25.90 -4.40
CA ASN A 446 -0.52 -24.67 -4.57
C ASN A 446 0.98 -24.96 -4.76
N SER A 447 1.35 -25.40 -5.96
CA SER A 447 2.74 -25.77 -6.32
C SER A 447 3.75 -24.62 -6.10
N ILE A 448 3.30 -23.37 -6.22
CA ILE A 448 4.11 -22.16 -6.01
C ILE A 448 4.57 -22.04 -4.54
N THR A 449 3.67 -22.26 -3.59
CA THR A 449 3.95 -22.24 -2.15
C THR A 449 4.98 -23.31 -1.80
N ASN A 450 4.77 -24.54 -2.29
CA ASN A 450 5.69 -25.66 -2.07
C ASN A 450 7.10 -25.40 -2.63
N ASN A 451 7.19 -24.86 -3.84
CA ASN A 451 8.47 -24.48 -4.45
C ASN A 451 9.17 -23.37 -3.67
N THR A 452 8.43 -22.44 -3.07
CA THR A 452 8.98 -21.35 -2.25
C THR A 452 9.58 -21.89 -0.95
N VAL A 453 8.91 -22.83 -0.27
CA VAL A 453 9.46 -23.50 0.92
C VAL A 453 10.76 -24.24 0.59
N ILE A 454 10.78 -25.01 -0.50
CA ILE A 454 11.98 -25.77 -0.92
C ILE A 454 13.15 -24.83 -1.24
N LYS A 455 12.90 -23.72 -1.94
CA LYS A 455 13.92 -22.71 -2.23
C LYS A 455 14.44 -22.04 -0.95
N ALA A 456 13.56 -21.77 0.01
CA ALA A 456 13.94 -21.21 1.30
C ALA A 456 14.83 -22.18 2.09
N ALA A 457 14.45 -23.46 2.16
CA ALA A 457 15.23 -24.52 2.81
C ALA A 457 16.67 -24.58 2.25
N LYS A 458 16.81 -24.68 0.92
CA LYS A 458 18.12 -24.66 0.25
C LYS A 458 18.92 -23.40 0.55
N THR A 459 18.26 -22.25 0.68
CA THR A 459 18.94 -20.98 1.03
C THR A 459 19.50 -21.03 2.45
N LEU A 460 18.77 -21.63 3.39
CA LEU A 460 19.24 -21.81 4.77
C LEU A 460 20.37 -22.84 4.86
N GLU A 461 20.32 -23.91 4.06
CA GLU A 461 21.42 -24.88 3.95
C GLU A 461 22.71 -24.25 3.41
N MET A 462 22.60 -23.41 2.37
CA MET A 462 23.74 -22.63 1.87
C MET A 462 24.31 -21.65 2.91
N LYS A 463 23.51 -21.24 3.90
CA LYS A 463 23.94 -20.42 5.05
C LYS A 463 24.52 -21.26 6.20
N GLY A 464 24.63 -22.58 6.04
CA GLY A 464 25.24 -23.49 7.01
C GLY A 464 24.26 -24.19 7.95
N ALA A 465 22.94 -24.08 7.75
CA ALA A 465 21.96 -24.83 8.53
C ALA A 465 21.77 -26.27 7.99
N ILE A 466 21.16 -27.13 8.80
CA ILE A 466 20.63 -28.44 8.40
C ILE A 466 19.12 -28.31 8.40
N THR A 467 18.46 -28.42 7.25
CA THR A 467 17.01 -28.17 7.17
C THR A 467 16.20 -29.45 6.97
N CYS A 468 14.99 -29.45 7.54
CA CYS A 468 13.96 -30.46 7.31
C CYS A 468 12.62 -29.75 7.09
N ILE A 469 11.87 -30.14 6.06
CA ILE A 469 10.52 -29.62 5.82
C ILE A 469 9.52 -30.66 6.32
N VAL A 470 8.62 -30.23 7.20
CA VAL A 470 7.55 -31.08 7.75
C VAL A 470 6.20 -30.46 7.37
N LYS A 471 5.24 -31.31 7.00
CA LYS A 471 3.88 -30.94 6.62
C LYS A 471 2.88 -31.89 7.26
N PRO A 472 1.64 -31.45 7.52
CA PRO A 472 0.54 -32.35 7.87
C PRO A 472 0.33 -33.44 6.80
N PRO A 473 -0.09 -34.66 7.17
CA PRO A 473 -0.32 -35.74 6.22
C PRO A 473 -1.50 -35.45 5.29
N GLU A 474 -2.54 -34.80 5.80
CA GLU A 474 -3.70 -34.35 5.04
C GLU A 474 -3.59 -32.88 4.67
N ASN A 475 -4.46 -32.41 3.77
CA ASN A 475 -4.50 -31.04 3.32
C ASN A 475 -4.91 -30.10 4.47
N GLY A 476 -4.07 -29.12 4.81
CA GLY A 476 -4.32 -28.20 5.91
C GLY A 476 -3.04 -27.72 6.63
N ASP A 477 -3.23 -27.03 7.76
CA ASP A 477 -2.16 -26.55 8.63
C ASP A 477 -1.97 -27.45 9.87
N PHE A 478 -0.92 -27.21 10.66
CA PHE A 478 -0.68 -27.98 11.89
C PHE A 478 -1.76 -27.76 12.96
N ASN A 479 -2.51 -26.66 12.89
CA ASN A 479 -3.65 -26.47 13.78
C ASN A 479 -4.76 -27.45 13.43
N ASN A 480 -5.08 -27.62 12.14
CA ASN A 480 -6.05 -28.61 11.66
C ASN A 480 -5.67 -30.02 12.11
N LEU A 481 -4.39 -30.37 11.98
CA LEU A 481 -3.87 -31.67 12.44
C LEU A 481 -4.08 -31.86 13.95
N LEU A 482 -3.69 -30.87 14.76
CA LEU A 482 -3.81 -30.96 16.22
C LEU A 482 -5.27 -31.10 16.69
N GLN A 483 -6.22 -30.48 15.99
CA GLN A 483 -7.65 -30.60 16.31
C GLN A 483 -8.27 -31.94 15.88
N SER A 484 -7.56 -32.73 15.05
CA SER A 484 -8.02 -34.04 14.57
C SER A 484 -7.48 -35.23 15.39
N CYS A 485 -6.50 -34.98 16.26
CA CYS A 485 -5.92 -35.94 17.20
C CYS A 485 -6.70 -35.93 18.52
#